data_AF-A0A924IE00-F1
#
_entry.id   AF-A0A924IE00-F1
#
_cell.length_a   1.000
_cell.length_b   1.000
_cell.length_c   1.000
_cell.angle_alpha   90.00
_cell.angle_beta   90.00
_cell.angle_gamma   90.00
#
_symmetry.space_group_name_H-M   'P 1'
#
loop_
_entity.id
_entity.type
_entity.pdbx_description
1 polymer ?
#
loop_
_entity_poly.entity_id
_entity_poly.type
_entity_poly.pdbx_seq_one_letter_code
_entity_poly.pdbx_strand_id
1 'polypeptide(L)'
;MITYEQYKTMHILFILCLFSSMGFISCNSNLIQKKRGKWMVGLVSFLIFVAGMGLIARLGFTHGQAFPLWVKLKMGTWFVINILFICLFRLKTIEYKAIITSIILLLAWFAIWIAINKPVSV
;
A
#
# COMPACT_ATOMS: atom_id res chain seq x y z
N MET A 1 13.90 13.33 17.13
CA MET A 1 12.94 13.69 16.05
C MET A 1 13.20 12.79 14.85
N ILE A 2 12.20 12.05 14.37
CA ILE A 2 12.39 11.12 13.23
C ILE A 2 12.62 11.93 11.95
N THR A 3 13.74 11.67 11.25
CA THR A 3 14.16 12.39 10.03
C THR A 3 13.36 11.93 8.81
N TYR A 4 13.36 12.73 7.74
CA TYR A 4 12.72 12.36 6.47
C TYR A 4 13.23 11.03 5.92
N GLU A 5 14.54 10.79 6.02
CA GLU A 5 15.17 9.55 5.55
C GLU A 5 14.67 8.32 6.32
N GLN A 6 14.49 8.44 7.64
CA GLN A 6 13.94 7.36 8.47
C GLN A 6 12.50 7.01 8.09
N TYR A 7 11.67 8.01 7.78
CA TYR A 7 10.32 7.76 7.26
C TYR A 7 10.34 7.08 5.88
N LYS A 8 11.30 7.47 5.02
CA LYS A 8 11.45 6.89 3.68
C LYS A 8 11.85 5.42 3.76
N THR A 9 12.82 5.08 4.60
CA THR A 9 13.27 3.70 4.81
C THR A 9 12.17 2.85 5.43
N MET A 10 11.49 3.34 6.48
CA MET A 10 10.35 2.64 7.09
C MET A 10 9.23 2.38 6.09
N HIS A 11 8.85 3.36 5.28
CA HIS A 11 7.78 3.21 4.30
C HIS A 11 8.13 2.12 3.25
N ILE A 12 9.36 2.12 2.74
CA ILE A 12 9.84 1.08 1.81
C ILE A 12 9.87 -0.30 2.49
N LEU A 13 10.37 -0.38 3.73
CA LEU A 13 10.43 -1.63 4.47
C LEU A 13 9.04 -2.24 4.68
N PHE A 14 8.06 -1.43 5.07
CA PHE A 14 6.69 -1.91 5.24
C PHE A 14 6.07 -2.35 3.91
N ILE A 15 6.35 -1.66 2.79
CA ILE A 15 5.92 -2.08 1.45
C ILE A 15 6.47 -3.46 1.11
N LEU A 16 7.77 -3.70 1.35
CA LEU A 16 8.39 -5.02 1.12
C LEU A 16 7.78 -6.10 2.02
N CYS A 17 7.49 -5.77 3.28
CA CYS A 17 6.79 -6.66 4.21
C CYS A 17 5.38 -7.02 3.73
N LEU A 18 4.64 -6.06 3.15
CA LEU A 18 3.30 -6.30 2.61
C LEU A 18 3.33 -7.20 1.36
N PHE A 19 4.24 -6.96 0.41
CA PHE A 19 4.34 -7.83 -0.77
C PHE A 19 4.83 -9.23 -0.44
N SER A 20 5.80 -9.37 0.47
CA SER A 20 6.28 -10.69 0.92
C SER A 20 5.19 -11.48 1.66
N SER A 21 4.46 -10.84 2.58
CA SER A 21 3.33 -11.47 3.26
C SER A 21 2.20 -11.85 2.30
N MET A 22 1.90 -11.01 1.32
CA MET A 22 0.93 -11.30 0.26
C MET A 22 1.35 -12.51 -0.59
N GLY A 23 2.61 -12.59 -1.03
CA GLY A 23 3.12 -13.75 -1.77
C GLY A 23 3.02 -15.05 -0.97
N PHE A 24 3.41 -15.00 0.32
CA PHE A 24 3.32 -16.16 1.21
C PHE A 24 1.87 -16.64 1.43
N ILE A 25 0.95 -15.68 1.54
CA ILE A 25 -0.49 -15.92 1.70
C ILE A 25 -1.09 -16.53 0.41
N SER A 26 -0.69 -16.04 -0.77
CA SER A 26 -1.15 -16.58 -2.05
C SER A 26 -0.70 -18.02 -2.31
N CYS A 27 0.52 -18.38 -1.92
CA CYS A 27 1.01 -19.77 -2.04
C CYS A 27 0.36 -20.73 -1.04
N ASN A 28 -0.08 -20.23 0.13
CA ASN A 28 -0.65 -21.04 1.20
C ASN A 28 -2.13 -20.71 1.45
N SER A 29 -3.02 -21.38 0.70
CA SER A 29 -4.48 -21.18 0.76
C SER A 29 -5.09 -21.34 2.17
N ASN A 30 -4.48 -22.16 3.03
CA ASN A 30 -4.91 -22.39 4.41
C ASN A 30 -4.60 -21.22 5.35
N LEU A 31 -3.58 -20.40 5.07
CA LEU A 31 -3.22 -19.24 5.90
C LEU A 31 -4.13 -18.04 5.65
N ILE A 32 -4.65 -17.88 4.42
CA ILE A 32 -5.68 -16.88 4.07
C ILE A 32 -6.91 -17.00 4.98
N GLN A 33 -7.26 -18.22 5.37
CA GLN A 33 -8.46 -18.49 6.17
C GLN A 33 -8.25 -18.22 7.66
N LYS A 34 -7.00 -18.26 8.16
CA LYS A 34 -6.71 -18.02 9.56
C LYS A 34 -6.84 -16.53 9.89
N LYS A 35 -7.59 -16.22 10.95
CA LYS A 35 -7.82 -14.84 11.46
C LYS A 35 -6.50 -14.07 11.57
N ARG A 36 -5.42 -14.71 12.07
CA ARG A 36 -4.08 -14.10 12.23
C ARG A 36 -3.51 -13.50 10.93
N GLY A 37 -3.64 -14.18 9.79
CA GLY A 37 -3.10 -13.69 8.51
C GLY A 37 -3.80 -12.41 8.03
N LYS A 38 -5.13 -12.35 8.20
CA LYS A 38 -5.93 -11.17 7.85
C LYS A 38 -5.53 -9.94 8.67
N TRP A 39 -5.32 -10.13 9.97
CA TRP A 39 -4.90 -9.07 10.87
C TRP A 39 -3.48 -8.56 10.57
N MET A 40 -2.54 -9.46 10.25
CA MET A 40 -1.17 -9.05 9.91
C MET A 40 -1.12 -8.21 8.64
N VAL A 41 -1.79 -8.62 7.56
CA VAL A 41 -1.83 -7.84 6.31
C VAL A 41 -2.48 -6.48 6.53
N GLY A 42 -3.58 -6.43 7.28
CA GLY A 42 -4.24 -5.17 7.64
C GLY A 42 -3.33 -4.25 8.46
N LEU A 43 -2.62 -4.80 9.45
CA LEU A 43 -1.69 -4.03 10.29
C LEU A 43 -0.51 -3.48 9.48
N VAL A 44 0.13 -4.31 8.65
CA VAL A 44 1.25 -3.87 7.82
C VAL A 44 0.79 -2.80 6.84
N SER A 45 -0.39 -2.97 6.22
CA SER A 45 -0.96 -1.95 5.33
C SER A 45 -1.23 -0.62 6.03
N PHE A 46 -1.72 -0.67 7.27
CA PHE A 46 -1.91 0.52 8.11
C PHE A 46 -0.57 1.20 8.45
N LEU A 47 0.47 0.43 8.79
CA LEU A 47 1.81 0.98 9.06
C LEU A 47 2.42 1.65 7.83
N ILE A 48 2.23 1.10 6.62
CA ILE A 48 2.63 1.76 5.36
C ILE A 48 1.94 3.11 5.22
N PHE A 49 0.63 3.16 5.49
CA PHE A 49 -0.13 4.40 5.40
C PHE A 49 0.37 5.45 6.39
N VAL A 50 0.58 5.08 7.65
CA VAL A 50 1.13 5.99 8.69
C VAL A 50 2.53 6.49 8.30
N ALA A 51 3.40 5.62 7.80
CA ALA A 51 4.72 6.01 7.33
C ALA A 51 4.64 6.95 6.11
N GLY A 52 3.68 6.73 5.21
CA GLY A 52 3.41 7.59 4.06
C GLY A 52 2.92 8.98 4.46
N MET A 53 2.01 9.06 5.43
CA MET A 53 1.55 10.34 5.99
C MET A 53 2.69 11.08 6.70
N GLY A 54 3.56 10.36 7.42
CA GLY A 54 4.76 10.92 8.02
C GLY A 54 5.72 11.55 6.99
N LEU A 55 5.87 10.95 5.81
CA LEU A 55 6.63 11.55 4.71
C LEU A 55 6.00 12.85 4.22
N ILE A 56 4.68 12.89 4.05
CA ILE A 56 3.96 14.09 3.59
C ILE A 56 4.09 15.21 4.61
N ALA A 57 3.96 14.93 5.90
CA ALA A 57 4.12 15.91 6.97
C ALA A 57 5.51 16.56 6.99
N ARG A 58 6.54 15.84 6.53
CA ARG A 58 7.92 16.33 6.43
C ARG A 58 8.23 17.10 5.15
N LEU A 59 7.36 17.02 4.14
CA LEU A 59 7.50 17.80 2.90
C LEU A 59 7.14 19.29 3.09
N GLY A 60 6.64 19.68 4.26
CA GLY A 60 6.47 21.10 4.60
C GLY A 60 5.26 21.77 3.94
N PHE A 61 4.25 21.02 3.51
CA PHE A 61 3.00 21.60 3.01
C PHE A 61 2.32 22.44 4.11
N THR A 62 2.04 23.71 3.82
CA THR A 62 1.37 24.60 4.76
C THR A 62 -0.06 24.14 5.01
N HIS A 63 -0.52 24.23 6.26
CA HIS A 63 -1.86 23.81 6.67
C HIS A 63 -2.90 24.71 5.99
N GLY A 64 -3.46 24.24 4.87
CA GLY A 64 -4.43 24.99 4.05
C GLY A 64 -4.17 24.92 2.54
N GLN A 65 -2.97 24.53 2.11
CA GLN A 65 -2.70 24.30 0.69
C GLN A 65 -3.26 22.94 0.24
N ALA A 66 -3.88 22.94 -0.94
CA ALA A 66 -4.32 21.70 -1.56
C ALA A 66 -3.11 20.78 -1.79
N PHE A 67 -3.20 19.51 -1.35
CA PHE A 67 -2.15 18.55 -1.66
C PHE A 67 -1.94 18.44 -3.18
N PRO A 68 -0.68 18.37 -3.64
CA PRO A 68 -0.40 18.23 -5.06
C PRO A 68 -1.02 16.94 -5.59
N LEU A 69 -1.38 16.96 -6.87
CA LEU A 69 -2.21 15.91 -7.48
C LEU A 69 -1.56 14.52 -7.38
N TRP A 70 -0.23 14.43 -7.46
CA TRP A 70 0.51 13.17 -7.29
C TRP A 70 0.34 12.54 -5.90
N VAL A 71 0.22 13.35 -4.84
CA VAL A 71 -0.02 12.87 -3.46
C VAL A 71 -1.43 12.32 -3.33
N LYS A 72 -2.42 13.02 -3.91
CA LYS A 72 -3.82 12.56 -3.94
C LYS A 72 -3.96 11.25 -4.71
N LEU A 73 -3.33 11.14 -5.88
CA LEU A 73 -3.31 9.90 -6.66
C LEU A 73 -2.67 8.76 -5.87
N LYS A 74 -1.53 9.01 -5.22
CA LYS A 74 -0.85 7.97 -4.42
C LYS A 74 -1.73 7.46 -3.27
N MET A 75 -2.39 8.37 -2.55
CA MET A 75 -3.35 8.01 -1.49
C MET A 75 -4.55 7.24 -2.06
N GLY A 76 -5.10 7.68 -3.20
CA GLY A 76 -6.20 7.01 -3.89
C GLY A 76 -5.84 5.58 -4.32
N THR A 77 -4.69 5.40 -4.98
CA THR A 77 -4.19 4.07 -5.38
C THR A 77 -4.01 3.17 -4.16
N TRP A 78 -3.47 3.71 -3.06
CA TRP A 78 -3.31 2.95 -1.82
C TRP A 78 -4.66 2.50 -1.22
N PHE A 79 -5.66 3.38 -1.26
CA PHE A 79 -7.01 3.06 -0.81
C PHE A 79 -7.65 1.94 -1.64
N VAL A 80 -7.50 2.00 -2.97
CA VAL A 80 -7.98 0.94 -3.88
C VAL A 80 -7.28 -0.40 -3.58
N ILE A 81 -5.97 -0.40 -3.36
CA ILE A 81 -5.22 -1.61 -2.97
C ILE A 81 -5.78 -2.21 -1.66
N ASN A 82 -6.09 -1.38 -0.67
CA ASN A 82 -6.67 -1.84 0.59
C ASN A 82 -8.06 -2.48 0.42
N ILE A 83 -8.90 -1.89 -0.43
CA ILE A 83 -10.22 -2.47 -0.76
C ILE A 83 -10.03 -3.84 -1.42
N LEU A 84 -9.09 -3.97 -2.36
CA LEU A 84 -8.79 -5.23 -3.03
C LEU A 84 -8.28 -6.31 -2.06
N PHE A 85 -7.49 -5.93 -1.05
CA PHE A 85 -7.10 -6.85 0.03
C PHE A 85 -8.31 -7.37 0.80
N ILE A 86 -9.29 -6.52 1.13
CA ILE A 86 -10.53 -6.95 1.80
C ILE A 86 -11.30 -7.95 0.91
N CYS A 87 -11.40 -7.67 -0.39
CA CYS A 87 -12.04 -8.57 -1.36
C CYS A 87 -11.33 -9.93 -1.42
N LEU A 88 -10.00 -9.96 -1.42
CA LEU A 88 -9.19 -11.18 -1.42
C LEU A 88 -9.52 -12.09 -0.24
N PHE A 89 -9.75 -11.51 0.95
CA PHE A 89 -10.12 -12.28 2.15
C PHE A 89 -11.57 -12.73 2.23
N ARG A 90 -12.46 -12.19 1.37
CA ARG A 90 -13.87 -12.57 1.30
C ARG A 90 -14.16 -13.61 0.22
N LEU A 91 -13.32 -13.72 -0.80
CA LEU A 91 -13.51 -14.67 -1.90
C LEU A 91 -13.05 -16.09 -1.52
N LYS A 92 -13.85 -17.09 -1.89
CA LYS A 92 -13.56 -18.51 -1.60
C LYS A 92 -12.81 -19.20 -2.73
N THR A 93 -13.11 -18.85 -3.99
CA THR A 93 -12.51 -19.45 -5.18
C THR A 93 -11.07 -18.97 -5.40
N ILE A 94 -10.22 -19.87 -5.90
CA ILE A 94 -8.78 -19.64 -6.07
C ILE A 94 -8.48 -18.77 -7.30
N GLU A 95 -9.26 -18.94 -8.38
CA GLU A 95 -9.09 -18.18 -9.63
C GLU A 95 -9.25 -16.67 -9.43
N TYR A 96 -10.31 -16.24 -8.73
CA TYR A 96 -10.50 -14.81 -8.43
C TYR A 96 -9.42 -14.25 -7.50
N LYS A 97 -8.80 -15.08 -6.65
CA LYS A 97 -7.67 -14.64 -5.81
C LYS A 97 -6.44 -14.35 -6.66
N ALA A 98 -6.12 -15.22 -7.62
CA ALA A 98 -5.01 -15.00 -8.53
C ALA A 98 -5.19 -13.71 -9.35
N ILE A 99 -6.40 -13.49 -9.88
CA ILE A 99 -6.75 -12.27 -10.62
C ILE A 99 -6.63 -11.01 -9.74
N ILE A 100 -7.13 -11.05 -8.51
CA ILE A 100 -7.01 -9.89 -7.61
C ILE A 100 -5.56 -9.62 -7.24
N THR A 101 -4.76 -10.67 -7.01
CA THR A 101 -3.34 -10.49 -6.71
C THR A 101 -2.57 -9.86 -7.87
N SER A 102 -2.87 -10.23 -9.12
CA SER A 102 -2.25 -9.60 -10.29
C SER A 102 -2.68 -8.15 -10.46
N ILE A 103 -3.96 -7.82 -10.22
CA ILE A 103 -4.45 -6.44 -10.22
C ILE A 103 -3.73 -5.58 -9.17
N ILE A 104 -3.53 -6.12 -7.95
CA ILE A 104 -2.79 -5.41 -6.88
C ILE A 104 -1.35 -5.12 -7.32
N LEU A 105 -0.67 -6.08 -7.97
CA LEU A 105 0.69 -5.88 -8.49
C LEU A 105 0.74 -4.82 -9.60
N LEU A 106 -0.25 -4.80 -10.51
CA LEU A 106 -0.35 -3.77 -11.54
C LEU A 106 -0.58 -2.37 -10.94
N LEU A 107 -1.45 -2.26 -9.94
CA LEU A 107 -1.67 -0.99 -9.21
C LEU A 107 -0.42 -0.53 -8.47
N ALA A 108 0.34 -1.46 -7.91
CA ALA A 108 1.61 -1.16 -7.26
C ALA A 108 2.65 -0.63 -8.25
N TRP A 109 2.75 -1.26 -9.42
CA TRP A 109 3.59 -0.79 -10.51
C TRP A 109 3.19 0.63 -10.96
N PHE A 110 1.89 0.86 -11.13
CA PHE A 110 1.35 2.18 -11.48
C PHE A 110 1.69 3.24 -10.42
N ALA A 111 1.62 2.89 -9.13
CA ALA A 111 2.01 3.79 -8.05
C ALA A 111 3.50 4.17 -8.08
N ILE A 112 4.38 3.24 -8.45
CA ILE A 112 5.82 3.49 -8.63
C ILE A 112 6.03 4.45 -9.82
N TRP A 113 5.33 4.20 -10.93
CA TRP A 113 5.40 5.07 -12.11
C TRP A 113 4.96 6.51 -11.81
N ILE A 114 3.87 6.70 -11.04
CA ILE A 114 3.43 8.03 -10.59
C ILE A 114 4.49 8.69 -9.71
N ALA A 115 5.14 7.94 -8.81
CA ALA A 115 6.15 8.48 -7.91
C ALA A 115 7.42 8.96 -8.63
N ILE A 116 7.81 8.29 -9.73
CA ILE A 116 8.98 8.64 -10.53
C ILE A 116 8.66 9.85 -11.40
N ASN A 117 7.58 9.79 -12.16
CA ASN A 117 7.27 10.81 -13.16
C ASN A 117 6.69 12.08 -12.55
N LYS A 118 6.20 12.03 -11.31
CA LYS A 118 5.51 13.14 -10.61
C LYS A 118 4.68 13.97 -11.60
N PRO A 119 3.74 13.35 -12.34
CA PRO A 119 3.30 13.83 -13.66
C PRO A 119 2.61 15.21 -13.66
N VAL A 120 2.39 15.82 -12.49
CA VAL A 120 1.86 17.18 -12.36
C VAL A 120 2.58 17.89 -11.22
N SER A 121 3.73 18.51 -11.52
CA SER A 121 4.33 19.56 -10.70
C SER A 121 3.81 20.91 -11.19
N VAL A 122 2.71 21.37 -10.59
CA VAL A 122 2.37 22.79 -10.49
C VAL A 122 2.19 23.07 -9.01
#